data_AF-A0A7C7JPH7-F1
#
_entry.id   AF-A0A7C7JPH7-F1
#
_cell.length_a   1.000
_cell.length_b   1.000
_cell.length_c   1.000
_cell.angle_alpha   90.00
_cell.angle_beta   90.00
_cell.angle_gamma   90.00
#
_symmetry.space_group_name_H-M   'P 1'
#
loop_
_entity.id
_entity.type
_entity.pdbx_description
1 polymer ?
#
loop_
_entity_poly.entity_id
_entity_poly.type
_entity_poly.pdbx_seq_one_letter_code
_entity_poly.pdbx_strand_id
1 'polypeptide(L)'
;MTRGPFNSYRQSVILVAILLFSIAAPIHITQHTVLDTPGERHFTANNTANDSTIQTLISNLNMDDPAEVTGVVDHLNRVHVVWVEDAYSGSLNYALFNLAGHPLISTTEIPANSSLTITNPVMVVDSQAKAHIVWESIGTEIRYVLIDPGLDDHDGSAGDITNMTLQPSTVLADGAGTRTDPDIAVDSYDAAHIVWVDTYDSLDMYYSTPNLYYTMVAFDTSSGFMTMIGHTLVTPIISQAGHPAISVGDDDTVVVVWEDTRGSAIEMVMPIDTSGSMDTEWADMCVVFYGGYFSSGGYFAGLKPLLQYPDITVMETLYALSGNWPSAATSGNCAEAYQTGGSGSQGPRTTPLSAGDDSGGIRELTEVMYDGGAIDLPMDGGYYSEMWGPGSTWACLSWHDSSGISPGDPPTQLNHHWNSS
;
A
#
# COMPACT_ATOMS: atom_id res chain seq x y z
N MET A 1 17.26 -60.33 -11.35
CA MET A 1 15.80 -60.53 -11.21
C MET A 1 15.10 -59.45 -12.02
N THR A 2 14.26 -59.88 -12.95
CA THR A 2 13.58 -59.11 -13.98
C THR A 2 12.48 -58.23 -13.38
N ARG A 3 12.45 -56.93 -13.75
CA ARG A 3 11.29 -56.05 -13.51
C ARG A 3 10.13 -56.51 -14.41
N GLY A 4 9.03 -56.94 -13.78
CA GLY A 4 7.78 -57.31 -14.47
C GLY A 4 7.05 -56.09 -15.05
N PRO A 5 6.09 -56.31 -15.97
CA PRO A 5 5.52 -55.26 -16.80
C PRO A 5 4.60 -54.34 -16.00
N PHE A 6 4.71 -53.04 -16.27
CA PHE A 6 3.84 -51.99 -15.75
C PHE A 6 2.39 -52.25 -16.19
N ASN A 7 1.50 -52.45 -15.22
CA ASN A 7 0.09 -52.76 -15.47
C ASN A 7 -0.72 -51.45 -15.57
N SER A 8 -0.89 -50.93 -16.79
CA SER A 8 -1.61 -49.70 -17.11
C SER A 8 -3.04 -49.66 -16.56
N TYR A 9 -3.67 -50.82 -16.40
CA TYR A 9 -5.01 -50.95 -15.81
C TYR A 9 -5.09 -50.47 -14.36
N ARG A 10 -4.02 -50.59 -13.56
CA ARG A 10 -4.04 -50.10 -12.17
C ARG A 10 -3.97 -48.58 -12.09
N GLN A 11 -3.29 -47.92 -13.03
CA GLN A 11 -3.22 -46.46 -13.06
C GLN A 11 -4.52 -45.83 -13.55
N SER A 12 -5.18 -46.42 -14.55
CA SER A 12 -6.48 -45.95 -15.02
C SER A 12 -7.57 -46.08 -13.96
N VAL A 13 -7.57 -47.15 -13.16
CA VAL A 13 -8.54 -47.33 -12.06
C VAL A 13 -8.29 -46.33 -10.92
N ILE A 14 -7.03 -46.01 -10.61
CA ILE A 14 -6.70 -45.00 -9.59
C ILE A 14 -7.10 -43.60 -10.09
N LEU A 15 -6.85 -43.27 -11.36
CA LEU A 15 -7.22 -41.97 -11.92
C LEU A 15 -8.75 -41.78 -11.96
N VAL A 16 -9.49 -42.82 -12.34
CA VAL A 16 -10.96 -42.81 -12.33
C VAL A 16 -11.50 -42.73 -10.90
N ALA A 17 -10.85 -43.37 -9.93
CA ALA A 17 -11.23 -43.26 -8.52
C ALA A 17 -10.98 -41.85 -7.97
N ILE A 18 -9.85 -41.21 -8.31
CA ILE A 18 -9.56 -39.82 -7.92
C ILE A 18 -10.57 -38.86 -8.55
N LEU A 19 -10.91 -39.03 -9.83
CA LEU A 19 -11.94 -38.26 -10.52
C LEU A 19 -13.34 -38.45 -9.92
N LEU A 20 -13.68 -39.67 -9.48
CA LEU A 20 -14.96 -39.95 -8.81
C LEU A 20 -15.02 -39.37 -7.39
N PHE A 21 -13.90 -39.34 -6.67
CA PHE A 21 -13.82 -38.68 -5.36
C PHE A 21 -13.84 -37.15 -5.46
N SER A 22 -13.34 -36.55 -6.55
CA SER A 22 -13.46 -35.09 -6.75
C SER A 22 -14.89 -34.62 -7.04
N ILE A 23 -15.79 -35.51 -7.49
CA ILE A 23 -17.22 -35.18 -7.70
C ILE A 23 -18.00 -35.26 -6.37
N ALA A 24 -17.45 -35.94 -5.35
CA ALA A 24 -18.05 -36.09 -4.03
C ALA A 24 -17.40 -35.17 -2.97
N ALA A 25 -16.49 -34.27 -3.37
CA ALA A 25 -16.05 -33.20 -2.49
C ALA A 25 -17.28 -32.36 -2.11
N PRO A 26 -17.50 -32.06 -0.82
CA PRO A 26 -18.60 -31.18 -0.43
C PRO A 26 -18.42 -29.89 -1.21
N ILE A 27 -19.44 -29.56 -2.01
CA ILE A 27 -19.58 -28.20 -2.52
C ILE A 27 -19.62 -27.35 -1.27
N HIS A 28 -18.54 -26.59 -1.01
CA HIS A 28 -18.60 -25.47 -0.11
C HIS A 28 -19.59 -24.51 -0.76
N ILE A 29 -20.86 -24.68 -0.42
CA ILE A 29 -21.83 -23.60 -0.53
C ILE A 29 -21.27 -22.56 0.42
N THR A 30 -20.65 -21.53 -0.13
CA THR A 30 -20.49 -20.26 0.57
C THR A 30 -21.91 -19.86 0.96
N GLN A 31 -22.29 -20.23 2.19
CA GLN A 31 -23.42 -19.60 2.82
C GLN A 31 -22.96 -18.16 2.98
N HIS A 32 -23.48 -17.28 2.13
CA HIS A 32 -23.44 -15.86 2.41
C HIS A 32 -24.10 -15.70 3.77
N THR A 33 -23.28 -15.61 4.83
CA THR A 33 -23.69 -14.94 6.04
C THR A 33 -23.99 -13.52 5.59
N VAL A 34 -25.28 -13.25 5.47
CA VAL A 34 -25.79 -11.88 5.40
C VAL A 34 -25.40 -11.28 6.74
N LEU A 35 -24.26 -10.57 6.76
CA LEU A 35 -23.72 -9.93 7.95
C LEU A 35 -24.59 -8.77 8.44
N ASP A 36 -25.66 -8.43 7.72
CA ASP A 36 -26.69 -7.52 8.22
C ASP A 36 -27.95 -7.58 7.35
N THR A 37 -29.13 -7.39 7.94
CA THR A 37 -30.30 -6.98 7.16
C THR A 37 -29.94 -5.73 6.34
N PRO A 38 -30.29 -5.63 5.04
CA PRO A 38 -30.02 -4.43 4.25
C PRO A 38 -30.97 -3.31 4.69
N GLY A 39 -30.70 -2.74 5.85
CA GLY A 39 -30.99 -1.35 6.12
C GLY A 39 -29.74 -0.59 5.74
N GLU A 40 -29.76 0.11 4.61
CA GLU A 40 -28.79 1.17 4.37
C GLU A 40 -28.80 2.09 5.59
N ARG A 41 -27.78 2.00 6.46
CA ARG A 41 -27.46 3.02 7.44
C ARG A 41 -26.18 3.73 7.03
N HIS A 42 -26.09 4.10 5.76
CA HIS A 42 -25.28 5.24 5.37
C HIS A 42 -26.19 6.46 5.44
N PHE A 43 -26.20 7.14 6.58
CA PHE A 43 -26.61 8.55 6.59
C PHE A 43 -25.49 9.35 5.96
N THR A 44 -25.36 9.32 4.63
CA THR A 44 -24.64 10.39 3.96
C THR A 44 -25.49 11.66 4.10
N ALA A 45 -24.85 12.78 4.43
CA ALA A 45 -25.55 14.06 4.44
C ALA A 45 -26.13 14.29 3.04
N ASN A 46 -27.45 14.39 2.92
CA ASN A 46 -28.15 14.58 1.64
C ASN A 46 -28.00 16.01 1.07
N ASN A 47 -26.91 16.73 1.39
CA ASN A 47 -26.70 18.14 1.07
C ASN A 47 -27.88 19.06 1.42
N THR A 48 -28.73 18.71 2.41
CA THR A 48 -29.81 19.60 2.87
C THR A 48 -29.38 20.57 3.97
N ALA A 49 -28.16 20.44 4.50
CA ALA A 49 -27.58 21.46 5.36
C ALA A 49 -27.32 22.70 4.51
N ASN A 50 -27.99 23.81 4.85
CA ASN A 50 -27.64 25.10 4.26
C ASN A 50 -26.33 25.61 4.87
N ASP A 51 -25.64 26.51 4.18
CA ASP A 51 -24.35 27.06 4.63
C ASP A 51 -24.42 27.64 6.06
N SER A 52 -25.59 28.13 6.50
CA SER A 52 -25.78 28.62 7.87
C SER A 52 -25.71 27.53 8.94
N THR A 53 -26.18 26.31 8.66
CA THR A 53 -26.09 25.18 9.61
C THR A 53 -24.64 24.71 9.75
N ILE A 54 -23.89 24.66 8.65
CA ILE A 54 -22.46 24.31 8.66
C ILE A 54 -21.67 25.40 9.41
N GLN A 55 -21.93 26.67 9.12
CA GLN A 55 -21.28 27.80 9.81
C GLN A 55 -21.62 27.84 11.31
N THR A 56 -22.86 27.51 11.69
CA THR A 56 -23.26 27.43 13.10
C THR A 56 -22.49 26.30 13.81
N LEU A 57 -22.39 25.13 13.18
CA LEU A 57 -21.65 23.99 13.73
C LEU A 57 -20.15 24.30 13.88
N ILE A 58 -19.50 24.82 12.84
CA ILE A 58 -18.08 25.22 12.88
C ILE A 58 -17.85 26.32 13.93
N SER A 59 -18.76 27.30 14.03
CA SER A 59 -18.66 28.35 15.05
C SER A 59 -18.82 27.82 16.48
N ASN A 60 -19.68 26.82 16.69
CA ASN A 60 -19.87 26.18 18.00
C ASN A 60 -18.69 25.25 18.36
N LEU A 61 -18.03 24.67 17.35
CA LEU A 61 -16.83 23.87 17.50
C LEU A 61 -15.58 24.74 17.75
N ASN A 62 -15.65 26.06 17.51
CA ASN A 62 -14.51 26.97 17.57
C ASN A 62 -13.28 26.42 16.82
N MET A 63 -13.51 25.83 15.64
CA MET A 63 -12.45 25.27 14.80
C MET A 63 -11.99 26.34 13.81
N ASP A 64 -10.83 26.94 14.07
CA ASP A 64 -10.21 27.90 13.16
C ASP A 64 -9.36 27.14 12.13
N ASP A 65 -9.97 26.72 11.02
CA ASP A 65 -9.31 26.06 9.87
C ASP A 65 -8.67 24.69 10.17
N PRO A 66 -9.46 23.70 10.66
CA PRO A 66 -8.94 22.41 11.08
C PRO A 66 -8.34 21.64 9.90
N ALA A 67 -7.16 21.07 10.09
CA ALA A 67 -6.50 20.27 9.07
C ALA A 67 -7.22 18.93 8.84
N GLU A 68 -7.62 18.29 9.93
CA GLU A 68 -8.21 16.95 9.91
C GLU A 68 -9.26 16.81 11.02
N VAL A 69 -10.38 16.17 10.72
CA VAL A 69 -11.55 16.06 11.62
C VAL A 69 -12.15 14.67 11.50
N THR A 70 -12.44 14.04 12.63
CA THR A 70 -13.21 12.81 12.70
C THR A 70 -14.22 12.87 13.85
N GLY A 71 -15.23 12.01 13.79
CA GLY A 71 -16.28 12.01 14.81
C GLY A 71 -17.15 10.76 14.76
N VAL A 72 -17.76 10.46 15.90
CA VAL A 72 -18.62 9.30 16.09
C VAL A 72 -19.83 9.65 16.95
N VAL A 73 -20.96 8.99 16.70
CA VAL A 73 -22.18 9.15 17.50
C VAL A 73 -22.27 7.97 18.47
N ASP A 74 -22.37 8.26 19.77
CA ASP A 74 -22.52 7.22 20.79
C ASP A 74 -23.98 6.74 20.94
N HIS A 75 -24.14 5.68 21.73
CA HIS A 75 -25.45 5.08 22.01
C HIS A 75 -26.40 5.99 22.82
N LEU A 76 -25.90 7.11 23.38
CA LEU A 76 -26.69 8.12 24.09
C LEU A 76 -27.12 9.27 23.17
N ASN A 77 -26.87 9.16 21.86
CA ASN A 77 -27.12 10.20 20.86
C ASN A 77 -26.30 11.49 21.13
N ARG A 78 -25.05 11.32 21.55
CA ARG A 78 -24.08 12.41 21.64
C ARG A 78 -23.04 12.24 20.53
N VAL A 79 -22.60 13.36 19.97
CA VAL A 79 -21.64 13.42 18.87
C VAL A 79 -20.28 13.78 19.47
N HIS A 80 -19.35 12.83 19.40
CA HIS A 80 -17.95 13.01 19.77
C HIS A 80 -17.21 13.49 18.52
N VAL A 81 -16.37 14.51 18.68
CA VAL A 81 -15.57 15.06 17.59
C VAL A 81 -14.14 15.24 18.08
N VAL A 82 -13.18 14.82 17.26
CA VAL A 82 -11.75 15.08 17.48
C VAL A 82 -11.14 15.66 16.21
N TRP A 83 -10.23 16.62 16.36
CA TRP A 83 -9.57 17.26 15.24
C TRP A 83 -8.15 17.73 15.57
N VAL A 84 -7.39 17.99 14.50
CA VAL A 84 -6.11 18.70 14.57
C VAL A 84 -6.34 20.14 14.11
N GLU A 85 -5.87 21.10 14.91
CA GLU A 85 -6.13 22.54 14.69
C GLU A 85 -5.59 23.04 13.36
N ASP A 86 -4.37 22.65 12.96
CA ASP A 86 -3.76 23.01 11.69
C ASP A 86 -2.72 21.96 11.25
N ALA A 87 -2.28 22.01 9.98
CA ALA A 87 -1.45 20.96 9.37
C ALA A 87 -0.03 20.82 9.97
N TYR A 88 0.35 21.73 10.87
CA TYR A 88 1.64 21.72 11.56
C TYR A 88 1.48 21.68 13.08
N SER A 89 0.25 21.56 13.57
CA SER A 89 -0.10 21.63 14.97
C SER A 89 0.27 20.35 15.72
N GLY A 90 0.76 20.52 16.95
CA GLY A 90 0.86 19.45 17.95
C GLY A 90 -0.37 19.39 18.87
N SER A 91 -1.44 20.11 18.52
CA SER A 91 -2.66 20.20 19.32
C SER A 91 -3.74 19.27 18.76
N LEU A 92 -4.21 18.37 19.62
CA LEU A 92 -5.31 17.45 19.36
C LEU A 92 -6.48 17.90 20.23
N ASN A 93 -7.62 18.19 19.63
CA ASN A 93 -8.76 18.80 20.30
C ASN A 93 -9.97 17.86 20.31
N TYR A 94 -10.73 17.89 21.40
CA TYR A 94 -11.95 17.09 21.58
C TYR A 94 -13.13 17.99 21.97
N ALA A 95 -14.32 17.63 21.49
CA ALA A 95 -15.58 18.21 21.93
C ALA A 95 -16.72 17.19 21.86
N LEU A 96 -17.77 17.44 22.64
CA LEU A 96 -18.96 16.59 22.74
C LEU A 96 -20.21 17.43 22.54
N PHE A 97 -21.10 16.99 21.66
CA PHE A 97 -22.36 17.69 21.36
C PHE A 97 -23.56 16.78 21.54
N ASN A 98 -24.73 17.37 21.72
CA ASN A 98 -25.98 16.65 21.48
C ASN A 98 -26.32 16.64 19.98
N LEU A 99 -27.33 15.84 19.56
CA LEU A 99 -27.76 15.80 18.16
C LEU A 99 -28.28 17.13 17.59
N ALA A 100 -28.58 18.11 18.43
CA ALA A 100 -28.98 19.44 17.99
C ALA A 100 -27.77 20.36 17.73
N GLY A 101 -26.54 19.89 17.95
CA GLY A 101 -25.30 20.65 17.75
C GLY A 101 -25.00 21.64 18.88
N HIS A 102 -25.65 21.50 20.05
CA HIS A 102 -25.26 22.25 21.25
C HIS A 102 -24.12 21.55 21.97
N PRO A 103 -23.07 22.28 22.39
CA PRO A 103 -21.96 21.71 23.13
C PRO A 103 -22.47 21.19 24.48
N LEU A 104 -22.10 19.95 24.78
CA LEU A 104 -22.11 19.37 26.12
C LEU A 104 -20.73 19.55 26.75
N ILE A 105 -19.68 19.37 25.95
CA ILE A 105 -18.30 19.72 26.28
C ILE A 105 -17.79 20.54 25.10
N SER A 106 -17.46 21.80 25.34
CA SER A 106 -16.83 22.65 24.32
C SER A 106 -15.36 22.26 24.11
N THR A 107 -14.71 22.86 23.11
CA THR A 107 -13.33 22.56 22.71
C THR A 107 -12.38 22.41 23.88
N THR A 108 -11.81 21.21 23.99
CA THR A 108 -10.93 20.80 25.08
C THR A 108 -9.70 20.15 24.47
N GLU A 109 -8.53 20.74 24.72
CA GLU A 109 -7.25 20.21 24.22
C GLU A 109 -6.85 18.93 24.96
N ILE A 110 -6.62 17.84 24.21
CA ILE A 110 -6.12 16.57 24.72
C ILE A 110 -4.60 16.67 24.95
N PRO A 111 -4.08 16.20 26.10
CA PRO A 111 -2.64 16.08 26.33
C PRO A 111 -1.99 15.05 25.40
N ALA A 112 -1.62 15.47 24.21
CA ALA A 112 -0.98 14.60 23.22
C ALA A 112 0.44 14.15 23.64
N ASN A 113 1.09 14.92 24.53
CA ASN A 113 2.44 14.67 25.03
C ASN A 113 3.49 14.46 23.91
N SER A 114 3.28 15.15 22.78
CA SER A 114 4.15 15.12 21.62
C SER A 114 4.70 16.53 21.36
N SER A 115 6.00 16.64 21.07
CA SER A 115 6.58 17.88 20.54
C SER A 115 6.51 17.94 19.01
N LEU A 116 5.89 16.94 18.40
CA LEU A 116 5.79 16.76 16.95
C LEU A 116 4.39 17.12 16.49
N THR A 117 4.27 17.40 15.19
CA THR A 117 2.99 17.57 14.53
C THR A 117 2.15 16.30 14.65
N ILE A 118 0.85 16.47 14.84
CA ILE A 118 -0.13 15.39 14.94
C ILE A 118 -0.90 15.30 13.63
N THR A 119 -1.12 14.08 13.14
CA THR A 119 -1.90 13.80 11.93
C THR A 119 -2.70 12.52 12.14
N ASN A 120 -3.65 12.28 11.24
CA ASN A 120 -4.48 11.09 11.14
C ASN A 120 -5.16 10.69 12.47
N PRO A 121 -5.90 11.59 13.16
CA PRO A 121 -6.65 11.18 14.33
C PRO A 121 -7.84 10.31 13.93
N VAL A 122 -8.01 9.19 14.62
CA VAL A 122 -9.17 8.30 14.47
C VAL A 122 -9.78 8.04 15.84
N MET A 123 -11.12 7.96 15.90
CA MET A 123 -11.81 7.69 17.15
C MET A 123 -12.93 6.68 17.03
N VAL A 124 -13.14 5.92 18.10
CA VAL A 124 -14.31 5.09 18.34
C VAL A 124 -14.79 5.30 19.78
N VAL A 125 -16.02 4.87 20.07
CA VAL A 125 -16.60 4.94 21.41
C VAL A 125 -16.96 3.55 21.92
N ASP A 126 -16.69 3.31 23.20
CA ASP A 126 -16.95 2.03 23.85
C ASP A 126 -18.41 1.91 24.35
N SER A 127 -18.74 0.78 24.96
CA SER A 127 -20.07 0.52 25.50
C SER A 127 -20.46 1.45 26.65
N GLN A 128 -19.49 2.11 27.28
CA GLN A 128 -19.64 3.11 28.34
C GLN A 128 -19.61 4.54 27.81
N ALA A 129 -19.56 4.70 26.48
CA ALA A 129 -19.43 5.97 25.77
C ALA A 129 -18.17 6.77 26.13
N LYS A 130 -17.08 6.07 26.44
CA LYS A 130 -15.72 6.62 26.49
C LYS A 130 -15.13 6.65 25.09
N ALA A 131 -14.38 7.70 24.79
CA ALA A 131 -13.75 7.88 23.49
C ALA A 131 -12.34 7.28 23.49
N HIS A 132 -12.14 6.31 22.61
CA HIS A 132 -10.84 5.72 22.27
C HIS A 132 -10.30 6.50 21.07
N ILE A 133 -9.14 7.14 21.22
CA ILE A 133 -8.58 8.01 20.19
C ILE A 133 -7.15 7.56 19.90
N VAL A 134 -6.85 7.33 18.64
CA VAL A 134 -5.52 7.00 18.12
C VAL A 134 -5.08 8.08 17.13
N TRP A 135 -3.79 8.38 17.07
CA TRP A 135 -3.24 9.35 16.12
C TRP A 135 -1.78 9.06 15.81
N GLU A 136 -1.30 9.66 14.72
CA GLU A 136 0.10 9.73 14.36
C GLU A 136 0.75 10.97 14.98
N SER A 137 1.93 10.81 15.57
CA SER A 137 2.88 11.92 15.75
C SER A 137 3.95 11.79 14.67
N ILE A 138 4.01 12.77 13.76
CA ILE A 138 4.53 12.62 12.38
C ILE A 138 5.72 11.66 12.31
N GLY A 139 5.51 10.59 11.57
CA GLY A 139 6.51 9.64 11.09
C GLY A 139 7.30 8.90 12.17
N THR A 140 6.90 8.95 13.43
CA THR A 140 7.70 8.36 14.53
C THR A 140 6.87 7.53 15.50
N GLU A 141 5.66 7.98 15.86
CA GLU A 141 4.86 7.33 16.90
C GLU A 141 3.40 7.14 16.51
N ILE A 142 2.84 5.99 16.89
CA ILE A 142 1.39 5.80 17.01
C ILE A 142 1.04 5.96 18.49
N ARG A 143 0.13 6.88 18.79
CA ARG A 143 -0.28 7.19 20.17
C ARG A 143 -1.75 6.90 20.38
N TYR A 144 -2.10 6.63 21.63
CA TYR A 144 -3.45 6.27 22.03
C TYR A 144 -3.84 6.93 23.36
N VAL A 145 -5.09 7.35 23.48
CA VAL A 145 -5.68 7.86 24.71
C VAL A 145 -7.12 7.36 24.87
N LEU A 146 -7.56 7.28 26.12
CA LEU A 146 -8.91 6.96 26.51
C LEU A 146 -9.50 8.13 27.31
N ILE A 147 -10.56 8.74 26.79
CA ILE A 147 -11.26 9.87 27.40
C ILE A 147 -12.62 9.39 27.90
N ASP A 148 -12.90 9.61 29.19
CA ASP A 148 -14.21 9.38 29.79
C ASP A 148 -14.95 10.71 29.94
N PRO A 149 -15.80 11.09 28.98
CA PRO A 149 -16.58 12.31 29.09
C PRO A 149 -17.64 12.21 30.19
N GLY A 150 -17.97 11.02 30.70
CA GLY A 150 -18.91 10.88 31.83
C GLY A 150 -18.39 11.48 33.14
N LEU A 151 -17.10 11.85 33.20
CA LEU A 151 -16.48 12.53 34.34
C LEU A 151 -16.60 14.07 34.27
N ASP A 152 -17.13 14.61 33.17
CA ASP A 152 -17.47 16.01 33.02
C ASP A 152 -18.93 16.28 33.44
N ASP A 153 -19.26 17.53 33.77
CA ASP A 153 -20.61 17.93 34.19
C ASP A 153 -21.58 18.26 33.04
N HIS A 154 -21.09 18.25 31.79
CA HIS A 154 -21.82 18.50 30.55
C HIS A 154 -22.55 19.85 30.49
N ASP A 155 -21.99 20.88 31.14
CA ASP A 155 -22.59 22.21 31.20
C ASP A 155 -22.39 23.05 29.92
N GLY A 156 -21.67 22.51 28.93
CA GLY A 156 -21.33 23.15 27.67
C GLY A 156 -20.05 23.99 27.72
N SER A 157 -19.34 24.04 28.84
CA SER A 157 -18.01 24.65 28.98
C SER A 157 -16.89 23.69 28.55
N ALA A 158 -15.63 24.14 28.63
CA ALA A 158 -14.49 23.30 28.27
C ALA A 158 -14.28 22.27 29.39
N GLY A 159 -14.07 21.01 29.01
CA GLY A 159 -14.02 19.90 29.96
C GLY A 159 -12.76 19.92 30.82
N ASP A 160 -12.86 19.36 32.02
CA ASP A 160 -11.69 19.09 32.86
C ASP A 160 -10.91 17.88 32.32
N ILE A 161 -10.06 18.14 31.33
CA ILE A 161 -9.34 17.09 30.61
C ILE A 161 -8.45 16.24 31.53
N THR A 162 -7.99 16.79 32.65
CA THR A 162 -7.16 16.03 33.61
C THR A 162 -7.98 14.94 34.30
N ASN A 163 -9.26 15.21 34.58
CA ASN A 163 -10.15 14.23 35.17
C ASN A 163 -10.74 13.29 34.10
N MET A 164 -11.09 13.80 32.92
CA MET A 164 -11.65 12.99 31.83
C MET A 164 -10.63 12.00 31.25
N THR A 165 -9.34 12.33 31.29
CA THR A 165 -8.27 11.45 30.81
C THR A 165 -7.93 10.40 31.87
N LEU A 166 -8.42 9.17 31.70
CA LEU A 166 -8.27 8.10 32.71
C LEU A 166 -6.80 7.74 32.99
N GLN A 167 -5.95 7.86 31.97
CA GLN A 167 -4.49 7.76 32.05
C GLN A 167 -3.82 8.65 31.00
N PRO A 168 -2.58 9.12 31.24
CA PRO A 168 -1.80 9.80 30.22
C PRO A 168 -1.78 9.00 28.91
N SER A 169 -1.79 9.70 27.79
CA SER A 169 -1.66 9.08 26.47
C SER A 169 -0.44 8.15 26.44
N THR A 170 -0.61 6.98 25.84
CA THR A 170 0.42 5.96 25.72
C THR A 170 0.96 5.92 24.30
N VAL A 171 2.27 5.70 24.19
CA VAL A 171 2.90 5.39 22.92
C VAL A 171 2.69 3.91 22.66
N LEU A 172 1.99 3.59 21.58
CA LEU A 172 1.78 2.20 21.17
C LEU A 172 3.00 1.70 20.43
N ALA A 173 3.46 2.44 19.42
CA ALA A 173 4.62 2.10 18.63
C ALA A 173 5.55 3.31 18.46
N ASP A 174 6.86 3.10 18.57
CA ASP A 174 7.92 4.09 18.39
C ASP A 174 9.22 3.48 17.82
N GLY A 175 10.24 4.31 17.62
CA GLY A 175 11.58 3.87 17.24
C GLY A 175 11.82 3.92 15.73
N ALA A 176 12.69 3.03 15.24
CA ALA A 176 13.08 2.99 13.82
C ALA A 176 11.87 2.67 12.91
N GLY A 177 11.88 3.19 11.69
CA GLY A 177 10.74 3.11 10.78
C GLY A 177 9.88 4.37 10.81
N THR A 178 8.90 4.41 9.92
CA THR A 178 7.91 5.47 9.74
C THR A 178 6.54 4.86 9.90
N ARG A 179 5.72 5.46 10.76
CA ARG A 179 4.39 4.97 11.12
C ARG A 179 3.34 5.92 10.65
N THR A 180 2.30 5.41 9.99
CA THR A 180 1.23 6.21 9.40
C THR A 180 -0.11 5.47 9.43
N ASP A 181 -1.17 6.19 9.08
CA ASP A 181 -2.50 5.65 8.78
C ASP A 181 -3.05 4.68 9.86
N PRO A 182 -3.14 5.11 11.14
CA PRO A 182 -3.75 4.25 12.15
C PRO A 182 -5.26 4.13 11.94
N ASP A 183 -5.82 2.99 12.34
CA ASP A 183 -7.26 2.83 12.52
C ASP A 183 -7.55 2.02 13.80
N ILE A 184 -8.74 2.20 14.37
CA ILE A 184 -9.13 1.65 15.66
C ILE A 184 -10.56 1.12 15.66
N ALA A 185 -10.76 -0.02 16.31
CA ALA A 185 -12.08 -0.56 16.66
C ALA A 185 -12.08 -1.02 18.12
N VAL A 186 -13.26 -1.21 18.69
CA VAL A 186 -13.43 -1.76 20.06
C VAL A 186 -14.26 -3.02 20.02
N ASP A 187 -13.90 -4.00 20.86
CA ASP A 187 -14.64 -5.26 21.00
C ASP A 187 -15.75 -5.17 22.07
N SER A 188 -16.48 -6.27 22.27
CA SER A 188 -17.56 -6.34 23.27
C SER A 188 -17.09 -6.23 24.73
N TYR A 189 -15.77 -6.28 24.97
CA TYR A 189 -15.13 -6.09 26.27
C TYR A 189 -14.53 -4.69 26.45
N ASP A 190 -14.84 -3.75 25.55
CA ASP A 190 -14.27 -2.40 25.49
C ASP A 190 -12.73 -2.40 25.28
N ALA A 191 -12.14 -3.49 24.76
CA ALA A 191 -10.73 -3.51 24.39
C ALA A 191 -10.52 -2.88 23.02
N ALA A 192 -9.46 -2.08 22.89
CA ALA A 192 -9.08 -1.41 21.64
C ALA A 192 -8.26 -2.34 20.74
N HIS A 193 -8.68 -2.46 19.50
CA HIS A 193 -8.01 -3.14 18.40
C HIS A 193 -7.47 -2.07 17.46
N ILE A 194 -6.15 -2.00 17.31
CA ILE A 194 -5.51 -0.89 16.61
C ILE A 194 -4.60 -1.45 15.52
N VAL A 195 -4.71 -0.89 14.33
CA VAL A 195 -3.86 -1.19 13.18
C VAL A 195 -3.17 0.07 12.69
N TRP A 196 -2.00 -0.08 12.07
CA TRP A 196 -1.26 1.02 11.46
C TRP A 196 -0.27 0.49 10.41
N VAL A 197 0.21 1.38 9.57
CA VAL A 197 1.30 1.10 8.62
C VAL A 197 2.64 1.43 9.28
N ASP A 198 3.64 0.56 9.14
CA ASP A 198 5.00 0.78 9.66
C ASP A 198 6.05 0.26 8.67
N THR A 199 7.13 1.02 8.47
CA THR A 199 8.30 0.60 7.67
C THR A 199 9.40 -0.06 8.51
N TYR A 200 9.15 -0.33 9.79
CA TYR A 200 10.09 -1.03 10.66
C TYR A 200 10.40 -2.44 10.13
N ASP A 201 11.67 -2.66 9.80
CA ASP A 201 12.19 -3.92 9.27
C ASP A 201 13.57 -4.23 9.85
N SER A 202 13.59 -4.75 11.09
CA SER A 202 14.84 -5.04 11.80
C SER A 202 15.73 -6.10 11.14
N LEU A 203 15.17 -6.90 10.24
CA LEU A 203 15.86 -7.99 9.56
C LEU A 203 16.19 -7.66 8.10
N ASP A 204 15.82 -6.47 7.64
CA ASP A 204 15.99 -5.97 6.26
C ASP A 204 15.45 -6.97 5.21
N MET A 205 14.40 -7.71 5.57
CA MET A 205 13.83 -8.76 4.71
C MET A 205 12.72 -8.24 3.80
N TYR A 206 12.13 -7.10 4.17
CA TYR A 206 11.07 -6.41 3.46
C TYR A 206 11.56 -5.09 2.85
N TYR A 207 12.87 -4.80 2.93
CA TYR A 207 13.51 -3.62 2.35
C TYR A 207 12.85 -2.30 2.81
N SER A 208 12.44 -2.24 4.08
CA SER A 208 11.72 -1.10 4.67
C SER A 208 10.44 -0.72 3.91
N THR A 209 9.79 -1.68 3.25
CA THR A 209 8.48 -1.46 2.64
C THR A 209 7.40 -1.22 3.70
N PRO A 210 6.36 -0.41 3.41
CA PRO A 210 5.24 -0.19 4.32
C PRO A 210 4.48 -1.50 4.58
N ASN A 211 4.37 -1.89 5.85
CA ASN A 211 3.73 -3.11 6.28
C ASN A 211 2.65 -2.84 7.33
N LEU A 212 1.63 -3.69 7.37
CA LEU A 212 0.52 -3.55 8.30
C LEU A 212 0.83 -4.22 9.64
N TYR A 213 0.65 -3.48 10.72
CA TYR A 213 0.80 -3.96 12.08
C TYR A 213 -0.53 -3.89 12.84
N TYR A 214 -0.65 -4.76 13.84
CA TYR A 214 -1.82 -4.87 14.71
C TYR A 214 -1.41 -4.98 16.17
N THR A 215 -2.18 -4.38 17.07
CA THR A 215 -2.08 -4.53 18.53
C THR A 215 -3.46 -4.54 19.17
N MET A 216 -3.56 -5.12 20.37
CA MET A 216 -4.77 -5.08 21.18
C MET A 216 -4.45 -4.55 22.57
N VAL A 217 -5.19 -3.54 23.01
CA VAL A 217 -5.00 -2.87 24.30
C VAL A 217 -6.32 -2.85 25.07
N ALA A 218 -6.31 -3.38 26.28
CA ALA A 218 -7.43 -3.25 27.22
C ALA A 218 -7.12 -2.18 28.25
N PHE A 219 -8.16 -1.66 28.92
CA PHE A 219 -8.01 -0.75 30.04
C PHE A 219 -8.70 -1.30 31.28
N ASP A 220 -8.02 -1.26 32.42
CA ASP A 220 -8.60 -1.54 33.72
C ASP A 220 -8.27 -0.42 34.70
N THR A 221 -9.24 0.01 35.51
CA THR A 221 -9.06 1.10 36.47
C THR A 221 -7.95 0.86 37.51
N SER A 222 -7.63 -0.41 37.81
CA SER A 222 -6.59 -0.75 38.78
C SER A 222 -5.20 -0.91 38.15
N SER A 223 -5.13 -1.36 36.90
CA SER A 223 -3.89 -1.73 36.19
C SER A 223 -3.49 -0.74 35.11
N GLY A 224 -4.40 0.14 34.66
CA GLY A 224 -4.21 1.01 33.52
C GLY A 224 -4.37 0.31 32.18
N PHE A 225 -3.70 0.84 31.16
CA PHE A 225 -3.56 0.21 29.85
C PHE A 225 -2.76 -1.10 29.94
N MET A 226 -3.30 -2.14 29.31
CA MET A 226 -2.71 -3.48 29.26
C MET A 226 -2.66 -3.94 27.80
N THR A 227 -1.46 -4.27 27.32
CA THR A 227 -1.31 -4.91 26.00
C THR A 227 -1.74 -6.36 26.08
N MET A 228 -2.84 -6.69 25.40
CA MET A 228 -3.40 -8.04 25.33
C MET A 228 -2.76 -8.84 24.20
N ILE A 229 -2.53 -8.19 23.07
CA ILE A 229 -1.79 -8.71 21.92
C ILE A 229 -0.76 -7.66 21.56
N GLY A 230 0.52 -8.03 21.57
CA GLY A 230 1.62 -7.14 21.18
C GLY A 230 1.67 -6.91 19.67
N HIS A 231 2.63 -6.10 19.23
CA HIS A 231 2.80 -5.75 17.82
C HIS A 231 2.93 -7.00 16.96
N THR A 232 1.96 -7.19 16.08
CA THR A 232 1.87 -8.34 15.20
C THR A 232 1.90 -7.86 13.77
N LEU A 233 2.87 -8.34 12.99
CA LEU A 233 2.96 -8.09 11.56
C LEU A 233 1.87 -8.87 10.83
N VAL A 234 0.96 -8.15 10.16
CA VAL A 234 -0.18 -8.71 9.42
C VAL A 234 0.20 -9.05 7.98
N THR A 235 1.11 -8.29 7.37
CA THR A 235 1.59 -8.49 5.99
C THR A 235 3.05 -8.96 5.96
N PRO A 236 3.38 -10.24 6.23
CA PRO A 236 4.76 -10.72 6.29
C PRO A 236 5.34 -11.03 4.90
N ILE A 237 5.16 -10.13 3.92
CA ILE A 237 5.52 -10.33 2.51
C ILE A 237 6.02 -9.00 1.93
N ILE A 238 6.94 -9.04 0.96
CA ILE A 238 7.37 -7.86 0.20
C ILE A 238 6.17 -7.33 -0.62
N SER A 239 5.53 -6.29 -0.12
CA SER A 239 4.49 -5.53 -0.81
C SER A 239 4.46 -4.13 -0.22
N GLN A 240 3.59 -3.26 -0.72
CA GLN A 240 3.28 -2.00 -0.04
C GLN A 240 1.86 -2.11 0.47
N ALA A 241 1.71 -2.14 1.79
CA ALA A 241 0.42 -2.08 2.47
C ALA A 241 0.12 -0.63 2.87
N GLY A 242 -1.10 -0.18 2.66
CA GLY A 242 -1.54 1.18 2.93
C GLY A 242 -2.99 1.26 3.40
N HIS A 243 -3.34 2.39 4.00
CA HIS A 243 -4.70 2.78 4.36
C HIS A 243 -5.54 1.63 4.97
N PRO A 244 -5.09 1.04 6.09
CA PRO A 244 -5.83 -0.03 6.72
C PRO A 244 -7.14 0.48 7.32
N ALA A 245 -8.14 -0.39 7.33
CA ALA A 245 -9.35 -0.20 8.11
C ALA A 245 -9.64 -1.46 8.93
N ILE A 246 -10.11 -1.27 10.16
CA ILE A 246 -10.41 -2.33 11.12
C ILE A 246 -11.86 -2.24 11.58
N SER A 247 -12.50 -3.39 11.75
CA SER A 247 -13.81 -3.52 12.36
C SER A 247 -13.85 -4.76 13.24
N VAL A 248 -14.72 -4.74 14.25
CA VAL A 248 -14.98 -5.87 15.14
C VAL A 248 -16.45 -6.21 15.04
N GLY A 249 -16.76 -7.49 14.77
CA GLY A 249 -18.13 -7.99 14.72
C GLY A 249 -18.72 -8.27 16.11
N ASP A 250 -20.02 -8.53 16.17
CA ASP A 250 -20.76 -8.86 17.41
C ASP A 250 -20.22 -10.10 18.16
N ASP A 251 -19.45 -10.96 17.48
CA ASP A 251 -18.81 -12.15 18.03
C ASP A 251 -17.32 -11.94 18.36
N ASP A 252 -16.88 -10.69 18.44
CA ASP A 252 -15.49 -10.24 18.62
C ASP A 252 -14.54 -10.69 17.50
N THR A 253 -15.08 -11.07 16.33
CA THR A 253 -14.24 -11.33 15.15
C THR A 253 -13.68 -10.02 14.63
N VAL A 254 -12.34 -9.92 14.62
CA VAL A 254 -11.60 -8.79 14.07
C VAL A 254 -11.42 -8.96 12.57
N VAL A 255 -11.87 -7.99 11.80
CA VAL A 255 -11.66 -7.91 10.35
C VAL A 255 -10.79 -6.70 10.06
N VAL A 256 -9.69 -6.93 9.36
CA VAL A 256 -8.81 -5.87 8.87
C VAL A 256 -8.79 -5.94 7.35
N VAL A 257 -8.99 -4.79 6.71
CA VAL A 257 -8.86 -4.60 5.27
C VAL A 257 -7.80 -3.55 5.00
N TRP A 258 -7.12 -3.62 3.87
CA TRP A 258 -6.05 -2.70 3.52
C TRP A 258 -5.84 -2.67 2.01
N GLU A 259 -5.18 -1.62 1.53
CA GLU A 259 -4.66 -1.57 0.17
C GLU A 259 -3.31 -2.28 0.10
N ASP A 260 -3.08 -3.05 -0.96
CA ASP A 260 -1.87 -3.85 -1.09
C ASP A 260 -1.43 -3.94 -2.56
N THR A 261 -0.12 -3.88 -2.81
CA THR A 261 0.43 -4.03 -4.16
C THR A 261 0.51 -5.48 -4.65
N ARG A 262 0.24 -6.49 -3.81
CA ARG A 262 0.16 -7.89 -4.25
C ARG A 262 -0.83 -8.06 -5.40
N GLY A 263 -0.49 -8.91 -6.37
CA GLY A 263 -1.28 -9.10 -7.59
C GLY A 263 -1.12 -7.98 -8.62
N SER A 264 -0.32 -6.94 -8.35
CA SER A 264 -0.08 -5.86 -9.30
C SER A 264 0.90 -6.26 -10.40
N ALA A 265 0.91 -5.50 -11.48
CA ALA A 265 1.94 -5.55 -12.51
C ALA A 265 2.73 -4.24 -12.53
N ILE A 266 4.04 -4.34 -12.72
CA ILE A 266 4.94 -3.21 -12.89
C ILE A 266 5.60 -3.35 -14.26
N GLU A 267 5.40 -2.38 -15.14
CA GLU A 267 6.09 -2.33 -16.43
C GLU A 267 7.35 -1.46 -16.33
N MET A 268 8.50 -2.04 -16.69
CA MET A 268 9.82 -1.41 -16.66
C MET A 268 10.42 -1.38 -18.06
N VAL A 269 10.52 -0.18 -18.63
CA VAL A 269 11.16 0.05 -19.92
C VAL A 269 12.43 0.85 -19.72
N MET A 270 13.56 0.27 -20.12
CA MET A 270 14.86 0.87 -19.82
C MET A 270 15.76 0.92 -21.05
N PRO A 271 16.07 2.11 -21.58
CA PRO A 271 17.22 2.31 -22.44
C PRO A 271 18.52 2.06 -21.66
N ILE A 272 19.45 1.34 -22.25
CA ILE A 272 20.75 1.00 -21.67
C ILE A 272 21.83 1.40 -22.66
N ASP A 273 22.85 2.10 -22.18
CA ASP A 273 23.98 2.53 -22.98
C ASP A 273 24.78 1.34 -23.52
N THR A 274 25.18 1.45 -24.79
CA THR A 274 26.01 0.45 -25.46
C THR A 274 27.35 1.04 -25.92
N SER A 275 27.61 2.30 -25.58
CA SER A 275 28.94 2.87 -25.68
C SER A 275 29.88 2.02 -24.83
N GLY A 276 31.12 1.86 -25.28
CA GLY A 276 32.14 1.08 -24.54
C GLY A 276 32.49 1.64 -23.15
N SER A 277 31.65 2.49 -22.56
CA SER A 277 31.69 2.94 -21.17
C SER A 277 31.03 1.94 -20.21
N MET A 278 30.10 1.10 -20.69
CA MET A 278 29.47 0.03 -19.93
C MET A 278 29.96 -1.33 -20.41
N ASP A 279 30.79 -2.00 -19.60
CA ASP A 279 31.35 -3.32 -19.91
C ASP A 279 30.67 -4.38 -19.04
N THR A 280 31.16 -4.56 -17.81
CA THR A 280 30.62 -5.53 -16.84
C THR A 280 29.30 -5.07 -16.24
N GLU A 281 29.03 -3.78 -16.29
CA GLU A 281 27.79 -3.15 -15.81
C GLU A 281 26.56 -3.69 -16.57
N TRP A 282 26.72 -4.11 -17.83
CA TRP A 282 25.66 -4.81 -18.58
C TRP A 282 25.24 -6.12 -17.92
N ALA A 283 26.22 -6.90 -17.43
CA ALA A 283 25.92 -8.14 -16.73
C ALA A 283 25.25 -7.84 -15.38
N ASP A 284 25.68 -6.78 -14.69
CA ASP A 284 25.09 -6.35 -13.41
C ASP A 284 23.64 -5.88 -13.59
N MET A 285 23.32 -5.20 -14.69
CA MET A 285 21.92 -4.86 -15.01
C MET A 285 21.03 -6.09 -15.15
N CYS A 286 21.51 -7.17 -15.78
CA CYS A 286 20.75 -8.42 -15.87
C CYS A 286 20.65 -9.14 -14.52
N VAL A 287 21.64 -9.00 -13.63
CA VAL A 287 21.52 -9.47 -12.24
C VAL A 287 20.38 -8.75 -11.51
N VAL A 288 20.17 -7.45 -11.76
CA VAL A 288 19.05 -6.69 -11.15
C VAL A 288 17.70 -7.31 -11.52
N PHE A 289 17.46 -7.73 -12.76
CA PHE A 289 16.15 -8.28 -13.15
C PHE A 289 16.02 -9.78 -12.86
N TYR A 290 17.05 -10.53 -13.23
CA TYR A 290 16.97 -12.00 -13.34
C TYR A 290 17.70 -12.73 -12.21
N GLY A 291 18.48 -12.00 -11.40
CA GLY A 291 19.24 -12.55 -10.28
C GLY A 291 20.61 -13.09 -10.68
N GLY A 292 21.44 -13.33 -9.66
CA GLY A 292 22.81 -13.83 -9.83
C GLY A 292 23.81 -13.07 -8.97
N TYR A 293 25.07 -13.08 -9.40
CA TYR A 293 26.15 -12.39 -8.71
C TYR A 293 26.57 -11.15 -9.48
N PHE A 294 26.67 -10.01 -8.80
CA PHE A 294 27.27 -8.80 -9.37
C PHE A 294 28.75 -9.02 -9.65
N SER A 295 29.28 -8.27 -10.62
CA SER A 295 30.69 -8.27 -11.02
C SER A 295 31.60 -7.79 -9.89
N SER A 296 31.10 -6.88 -9.05
CA SER A 296 31.75 -6.41 -7.82
C SER A 296 31.68 -7.42 -6.66
N GLY A 297 30.92 -8.52 -6.83
CA GLY A 297 30.61 -9.51 -5.80
C GLY A 297 29.29 -9.22 -5.09
N GLY A 298 28.81 -10.22 -4.34
CA GLY A 298 27.48 -10.18 -3.72
C GLY A 298 26.41 -10.82 -4.61
N TYR A 299 25.46 -11.49 -3.97
CA TYR A 299 24.35 -12.16 -4.62
C TYR A 299 23.09 -11.31 -4.52
N PHE A 300 22.31 -11.26 -5.59
CA PHE A 300 20.96 -10.71 -5.60
C PHE A 300 19.99 -11.69 -6.24
N ALA A 301 18.79 -11.80 -5.67
CA ALA A 301 17.77 -12.72 -6.17
C ALA A 301 17.20 -12.28 -7.53
N GLY A 302 17.28 -10.99 -7.87
CA GLY A 302 16.65 -10.38 -9.03
C GLY A 302 15.24 -9.89 -8.73
N LEU A 303 14.80 -8.82 -9.38
CA LEU A 303 13.48 -8.23 -9.21
C LEU A 303 12.37 -9.20 -9.62
N LYS A 304 12.48 -9.89 -10.77
CA LYS A 304 11.43 -10.82 -11.22
C LYS A 304 11.25 -11.97 -10.23
N PRO A 305 12.30 -12.69 -9.79
CA PRO A 305 12.13 -13.77 -8.81
C PRO A 305 11.70 -13.26 -7.43
N LEU A 306 12.21 -12.11 -6.98
CA LEU A 306 11.88 -11.54 -5.67
C LEU A 306 10.39 -11.15 -5.58
N LEU A 307 9.86 -10.54 -6.64
CA LEU A 307 8.49 -10.03 -6.71
C LEU A 307 7.47 -11.08 -7.20
N GLN A 308 7.92 -12.23 -7.71
CA GLN A 308 7.02 -13.34 -8.02
C GLN A 308 6.34 -13.94 -6.77
N TYR A 309 7.03 -13.98 -5.63
CA TYR A 309 6.45 -14.50 -4.37
C TYR A 309 5.22 -13.71 -3.87
N PRO A 310 5.22 -12.36 -3.88
CA PRO A 310 4.03 -11.55 -3.62
C PRO A 310 3.02 -11.50 -4.79
N ASP A 311 3.18 -12.31 -5.84
CA ASP A 311 2.35 -12.25 -7.05
C ASP A 311 2.40 -10.88 -7.73
N ILE A 312 3.55 -10.19 -7.66
CA ILE A 312 3.80 -8.94 -8.37
C ILE A 312 4.53 -9.26 -9.67
N THR A 313 3.87 -9.02 -10.80
CA THR A 313 4.45 -9.30 -12.11
C THR A 313 5.35 -8.15 -12.55
N VAL A 314 6.63 -8.41 -12.79
CA VAL A 314 7.54 -7.44 -13.40
C VAL A 314 7.58 -7.69 -14.91
N MET A 315 7.07 -6.73 -15.68
CA MET A 315 7.08 -6.71 -17.13
C MET A 315 8.22 -5.84 -17.63
N GLU A 316 9.30 -6.42 -18.12
CA GLU A 316 10.51 -5.68 -18.49
C GLU A 316 10.75 -5.67 -20.01
N THR A 317 11.21 -4.54 -20.52
CA THR A 317 11.86 -4.47 -21.82
C THR A 317 13.12 -3.62 -21.71
N LEU A 318 14.26 -4.21 -22.07
CA LEU A 318 15.55 -3.53 -22.04
C LEU A 318 15.95 -3.15 -23.47
N TYR A 319 16.36 -1.91 -23.68
CA TYR A 319 16.68 -1.38 -25.00
C TYR A 319 18.17 -1.03 -25.10
N ALA A 320 18.90 -1.77 -25.93
CA ALA A 320 20.29 -1.47 -26.26
C ALA A 320 20.35 -0.23 -27.16
N LEU A 321 20.70 0.93 -26.58
CA LEU A 321 20.79 2.20 -27.29
C LEU A 321 21.75 2.09 -28.47
N SER A 322 21.34 2.58 -29.63
CA SER A 322 22.08 2.48 -30.90
C SER A 322 22.28 1.06 -31.44
N GLY A 323 21.75 0.02 -30.79
CA GLY A 323 21.79 -1.35 -31.28
C GLY A 323 23.17 -2.02 -31.29
N ASN A 324 24.15 -1.51 -30.51
CA ASN A 324 25.40 -2.25 -30.31
C ASN A 324 25.23 -3.33 -29.22
N TRP A 325 26.03 -4.39 -29.30
CA TRP A 325 25.88 -5.57 -28.44
C TRP A 325 27.18 -5.90 -27.70
N PRO A 326 27.42 -5.28 -26.53
CA PRO A 326 28.52 -5.67 -25.66
C PRO A 326 28.47 -7.16 -25.33
N SER A 327 29.63 -7.80 -25.18
CA SER A 327 29.69 -9.25 -24.93
C SER A 327 28.88 -9.69 -23.69
N ALA A 328 28.86 -8.84 -22.66
CA ALA A 328 28.07 -9.04 -21.44
C ALA A 328 26.55 -9.03 -21.70
N ALA A 329 26.07 -8.21 -22.64
CA ALA A 329 24.64 -8.11 -22.99
C ALA A 329 24.08 -9.38 -23.67
N THR A 330 24.95 -10.27 -24.14
CA THR A 330 24.57 -11.48 -24.89
C THR A 330 24.87 -12.78 -24.15
N SER A 331 25.37 -12.70 -22.92
CA SER A 331 25.88 -13.84 -22.17
C SER A 331 25.45 -13.80 -20.69
N GLY A 332 25.77 -14.86 -19.94
CA GLY A 332 25.42 -14.95 -18.52
C GLY A 332 23.92 -14.78 -18.27
N ASN A 333 23.58 -13.96 -17.27
CA ASN A 333 22.19 -13.68 -16.89
C ASN A 333 21.42 -12.89 -17.96
N CYS A 334 22.10 -12.27 -18.93
CA CYS A 334 21.45 -11.58 -20.05
C CYS A 334 21.05 -12.51 -21.19
N ALA A 335 21.64 -13.72 -21.27
CA ALA A 335 21.57 -14.56 -22.47
C ALA A 335 20.13 -14.94 -22.87
N GLU A 336 19.28 -15.23 -21.89
CA GLU A 336 17.88 -15.58 -22.14
C GLU A 336 17.09 -14.35 -22.59
N ALA A 337 17.20 -13.23 -21.88
CA ALA A 337 16.53 -11.98 -22.26
C ALA A 337 16.98 -11.48 -23.65
N TYR A 338 18.26 -11.61 -24.00
CA TYR A 338 18.76 -11.32 -25.35
C TYR A 338 18.11 -12.19 -26.42
N GLN A 339 17.90 -13.49 -26.14
CA GLN A 339 17.20 -14.39 -27.05
C GLN A 339 15.71 -14.02 -27.19
N THR A 340 15.04 -13.73 -26.07
CA THR A 340 13.65 -13.27 -26.02
C THR A 340 13.45 -11.98 -26.84
N GLY A 341 14.41 -11.06 -26.76
CA GLY A 341 14.44 -9.82 -27.54
C GLY A 341 14.87 -9.99 -29.00
N GLY A 342 14.96 -11.23 -29.51
CA GLY A 342 15.24 -11.49 -30.92
C GLY A 342 16.71 -11.52 -31.29
N SER A 343 17.61 -11.72 -30.34
CA SER A 343 19.06 -11.90 -30.57
C SER A 343 19.68 -10.79 -31.43
N GLY A 344 19.33 -9.54 -31.10
CA GLY A 344 19.84 -8.35 -31.78
C GLY A 344 19.32 -8.10 -33.19
N SER A 345 18.15 -8.65 -33.51
CA SER A 345 17.47 -8.43 -34.80
C SER A 345 16.07 -7.81 -34.69
N GLN A 346 15.64 -7.48 -33.47
CA GLN A 346 14.32 -6.91 -33.22
C GLN A 346 14.42 -5.64 -32.39
N GLY A 347 13.75 -4.60 -32.90
CA GLY A 347 13.48 -3.37 -32.17
C GLY A 347 12.23 -3.47 -31.29
N PRO A 348 11.59 -2.31 -30.97
CA PRO A 348 10.37 -2.25 -30.19
C PRO A 348 9.27 -3.22 -30.66
N ARG A 349 8.54 -3.77 -29.68
CA ARG A 349 7.43 -4.69 -29.95
C ARG A 349 6.28 -3.94 -30.60
N THR A 350 5.52 -4.60 -31.47
CA THR A 350 4.27 -4.08 -32.03
C THR A 350 3.04 -4.37 -31.15
N THR A 351 3.24 -5.11 -30.06
CA THR A 351 2.20 -5.43 -29.07
C THR A 351 2.75 -5.24 -27.65
N PRO A 352 1.89 -4.82 -26.69
CA PRO A 352 2.25 -4.82 -25.28
C PRO A 352 2.58 -6.20 -24.72
N LEU A 353 3.12 -6.21 -23.50
CA LEU A 353 3.35 -7.40 -22.69
C LEU A 353 2.04 -7.93 -22.08
N SER A 354 2.09 -9.02 -21.34
CA SER A 354 0.95 -9.54 -20.58
C SER A 354 1.41 -10.43 -19.43
N ALA A 355 0.52 -10.83 -18.52
CA ALA A 355 0.87 -11.73 -17.42
C ALA A 355 1.42 -13.10 -17.87
N GLY A 356 1.12 -13.54 -19.10
CA GLY A 356 1.67 -14.78 -19.68
C GLY A 356 2.88 -14.55 -20.61
N ASP A 357 3.24 -13.30 -20.85
CA ASP A 357 4.35 -12.84 -21.72
C ASP A 357 4.90 -11.58 -21.07
N ASP A 358 5.57 -11.79 -19.94
CA ASP A 358 6.04 -10.73 -19.03
C ASP A 358 7.45 -10.25 -19.38
N SER A 359 8.02 -10.65 -20.52
CA SER A 359 9.38 -10.29 -20.92
C SER A 359 9.41 -9.82 -22.37
N GLY A 360 9.72 -8.54 -22.56
CA GLY A 360 10.09 -8.02 -23.87
C GLY A 360 11.50 -8.43 -24.29
N GLY A 361 12.33 -8.85 -23.33
CA GLY A 361 13.74 -9.17 -23.55
C GLY A 361 14.60 -7.94 -23.83
N ILE A 362 15.83 -8.18 -24.30
CA ILE A 362 16.78 -7.13 -24.68
C ILE A 362 16.69 -6.89 -26.19
N ARG A 363 16.25 -5.70 -26.59
CA ARG A 363 15.94 -5.31 -27.97
C ARG A 363 16.86 -4.18 -28.43
N GLU A 364 17.06 -4.06 -29.74
CA GLU A 364 17.77 -2.89 -30.27
C GLU A 364 16.90 -1.63 -30.19
N LEU A 365 17.53 -0.50 -29.88
CA LEU A 365 16.91 0.81 -30.07
C LEU A 365 17.83 1.61 -30.98
N THR A 366 17.62 1.46 -32.28
CA THR A 366 18.44 2.08 -33.33
C THR A 366 17.93 3.45 -33.75
N GLU A 367 16.72 3.80 -33.33
CA GLU A 367 16.06 5.05 -33.66
C GLU A 367 15.31 5.57 -32.43
N VAL A 368 15.27 6.88 -32.25
CA VAL A 368 14.54 7.56 -31.18
C VAL A 368 13.58 8.58 -31.77
N MET A 369 12.59 9.01 -30.99
CA MET A 369 11.59 9.98 -31.43
C MET A 369 11.94 11.37 -30.95
N TYR A 370 11.97 12.32 -31.87
CA TYR A 370 12.15 13.74 -31.59
C TYR A 370 11.31 14.56 -32.57
N ASP A 371 10.56 15.53 -32.04
CA ASP A 371 9.68 16.42 -32.83
C ASP A 371 8.71 15.67 -33.77
N GLY A 372 8.16 14.54 -33.30
CA GLY A 372 7.21 13.72 -34.04
C GLY A 372 7.81 12.88 -35.19
N GLY A 373 9.13 12.85 -35.35
CA GLY A 373 9.84 12.02 -36.32
C GLY A 373 10.87 11.08 -35.69
N ALA A 374 11.22 10.02 -36.41
CA ALA A 374 12.30 9.10 -36.04
C ALA A 374 13.66 9.70 -36.39
N ILE A 375 14.62 9.58 -35.49
CA ILE A 375 16.02 9.95 -35.67
C ILE A 375 16.89 8.72 -35.46
N ASP A 376 17.70 8.41 -36.47
CA ASP A 376 18.71 7.34 -36.41
C ASP A 376 19.75 7.61 -35.31
N LEU A 377 19.97 6.59 -34.48
CA LEU A 377 21.06 6.51 -33.54
C LEU A 377 22.27 5.85 -34.23
N PRO A 378 23.47 6.44 -34.14
CA PRO A 378 24.66 5.90 -34.79
C PRO A 378 25.23 4.69 -34.06
N MET A 379 25.50 3.62 -34.82
CA MET A 379 26.21 2.41 -34.37
C MET A 379 27.74 2.60 -34.37
N ASP A 380 28.24 3.56 -33.59
CA ASP A 380 29.68 3.85 -33.55
C ASP A 380 30.43 3.18 -32.39
N GLY A 381 29.71 2.62 -31.41
CA GLY A 381 30.27 2.04 -30.18
C GLY A 381 31.08 3.02 -29.34
N GLY A 382 30.94 4.33 -29.61
CA GLY A 382 31.71 5.42 -29.03
C GLY A 382 30.81 6.53 -28.48
N TYR A 383 31.29 7.78 -28.52
CA TYR A 383 30.58 8.94 -27.94
C TYR A 383 29.14 9.11 -28.46
N TYR A 384 28.86 8.71 -29.70
CA TYR A 384 27.52 8.86 -30.26
C TYR A 384 26.58 7.69 -29.94
N SER A 385 27.06 6.63 -29.30
CA SER A 385 26.21 5.56 -28.76
C SER A 385 25.67 5.85 -27.34
N GLU A 386 26.09 6.97 -26.73
CA GLU A 386 25.69 7.48 -25.42
C GLU A 386 24.52 8.51 -25.52
N MET A 387 23.53 8.28 -26.37
CA MET A 387 22.41 9.22 -26.60
C MET A 387 21.31 9.15 -25.51
N TRP A 388 21.69 9.27 -24.23
CA TRP A 388 20.77 9.22 -23.09
C TRP A 388 19.64 10.23 -23.16
N GLY A 389 19.92 11.48 -23.57
CA GLY A 389 18.91 12.53 -23.67
C GLY A 389 17.76 12.15 -24.61
N PRO A 390 18.06 11.88 -25.89
CA PRO A 390 17.05 11.39 -26.84
C PRO A 390 16.42 10.05 -26.46
N GLY A 391 17.19 9.09 -25.94
CA GLY A 391 16.67 7.77 -25.55
C GLY A 391 15.71 7.81 -24.35
N SER A 392 16.04 8.58 -23.31
CA SER A 392 15.14 8.81 -22.16
C SER A 392 13.91 9.61 -22.57
N THR A 393 14.07 10.63 -23.42
CA THR A 393 12.95 11.38 -23.99
C THR A 393 12.02 10.47 -24.79
N TRP A 394 12.58 9.55 -25.60
CA TRP A 394 11.79 8.57 -26.35
C TRP A 394 10.95 7.68 -25.43
N ALA A 395 11.51 7.20 -24.31
CA ALA A 395 10.75 6.39 -23.36
C ALA A 395 9.56 7.19 -22.79
N CYS A 396 9.78 8.44 -22.37
CA CYS A 396 8.71 9.32 -21.89
C CYS A 396 7.67 9.62 -22.98
N LEU A 397 8.11 9.95 -24.20
CA LEU A 397 7.21 10.26 -25.31
C LEU A 397 6.48 9.03 -25.85
N SER A 398 6.98 7.81 -25.62
CA SER A 398 6.27 6.58 -25.98
C SER A 398 5.06 6.31 -25.08
N TRP A 399 5.01 6.90 -23.89
CA TRP A 399 3.91 6.75 -22.95
C TRP A 399 2.68 7.61 -23.30
N HIS A 400 2.88 8.69 -24.07
CA HIS A 400 1.84 9.63 -24.47
C HIS A 400 1.56 9.56 -25.96
N ASP A 401 0.30 9.52 -26.37
CA ASP A 401 -0.05 9.72 -27.77
C ASP A 401 -0.13 11.21 -28.15
N SER A 402 -0.32 11.47 -29.45
CA SER A 402 -0.52 12.82 -29.99
C SER A 402 -1.77 13.55 -29.47
N SER A 403 -2.67 12.86 -28.77
CA SER A 403 -3.87 13.40 -28.13
C SER A 403 -3.69 13.64 -26.63
N GLY A 404 -2.51 13.31 -26.07
CA GLY A 404 -2.20 13.44 -24.64
C GLY A 404 -2.73 12.30 -23.76
N ILE A 405 -3.12 11.17 -24.35
CA ILE A 405 -3.60 9.98 -23.61
C ILE A 405 -2.41 9.14 -23.15
N SER A 406 -2.55 8.53 -21.96
CA SER A 406 -1.57 7.66 -21.32
C SER A 406 -2.22 6.43 -20.67
N PRO A 407 -1.72 5.21 -20.92
CA PRO A 407 -0.86 4.87 -22.05
C PRO A 407 -1.59 5.16 -23.37
N GLY A 408 -0.94 5.93 -24.23
CA GLY A 408 -1.49 6.31 -25.53
C GLY A 408 -1.12 5.32 -26.64
N ASP A 409 -1.79 5.45 -27.79
CA ASP A 409 -1.35 4.77 -29.00
C ASP A 409 0.02 5.33 -29.44
N PRO A 410 1.05 4.47 -29.62
CA PRO A 410 2.36 4.93 -30.01
C PRO A 410 2.31 5.66 -31.36
N PRO A 411 2.92 6.86 -31.47
CA PRO A 411 2.90 7.63 -32.72
C PRO A 411 3.55 6.91 -33.91
N THR A 412 4.46 5.96 -33.64
CA THR A 412 5.19 5.19 -34.65
C THR A 412 5.41 3.75 -34.19
N GLN A 413 5.77 2.87 -35.14
CA GLN A 413 6.17 1.49 -34.84
C GLN A 413 7.48 1.38 -34.02
N LEU A 414 8.21 2.49 -33.88
CA LEU A 414 9.47 2.56 -33.15
C LEU A 414 9.27 2.99 -31.70
N ASN A 415 8.04 3.25 -31.26
CA ASN A 415 7.74 3.53 -29.87
C ASN A 415 7.46 2.23 -29.12
N HIS A 416 7.75 2.24 -27.82
CA HIS A 416 7.32 1.15 -26.95
C HIS A 416 5.79 1.13 -26.87
N HIS A 417 5.22 -0.07 -26.99
CA HIS A 417 3.79 -0.29 -26.80
C HIS A 417 3.54 -0.68 -25.35
N TRP A 418 3.17 0.30 -24.53
CA TRP A 418 2.91 0.09 -23.11
C TRP A 418 1.62 -0.71 -22.87
N ASN A 419 1.59 -1.44 -21.76
CA ASN A 419 0.39 -2.09 -21.27
C ASN A 419 -0.67 -1.06 -20.90
N SER A 420 -1.89 -1.20 -21.45
CA SER A 420 -3.05 -0.46 -20.93
C SER A 420 -3.34 -0.93 -19.52
N SER A 421 -3.37 0.02 -18.57
CA SER A 421 -3.73 -0.20 -17.17
C SER A 421 -5.00 -1.04 -17.01
#